data_AF-A0A7Z0L3C7-F1
#
_entry.id   AF-A0A7Z0L3C7-F1
#
_cell.length_a   1.000
_cell.length_b   1.000
_cell.length_c   1.000
_cell.angle_alpha   90.00
_cell.angle_beta   90.00
_cell.angle_gamma   90.00
#
_symmetry.space_group_name_H-M   'P 1'
#
loop_
_entity.id
_entity.type
_entity.pdbx_description
1 polymer ?
#
loop_
_entity_poly.entity_id
_entity_poly.type
_entity_poly.pdbx_seq_one_letter_code
_entity_poly.pdbx_strand_id
1 'polypeptide(L)'
;MASFTKPKRISLRNHPVYSENWMQDIIADDPKIIGLGDLVLRDRERRQTRAGRLDLLLQDPDTYKRYEVELQLGATDEAHIIRCIEYWDIERKRYPQYEHCAVLIAEDITSRFLNVVSLFNGAIPLIAIQVQAYQVGDHVTLVFTKVLDEMQRGLVDEDEDAISAPTDRAYWEKEKGTPKTVALMDRLFELVKESDPEGRVEIQQVLCRVGQGWTRRQLRPVPPAENIGRVRRGCPDEC
;
A
#
# COMPACT_ATOMS: atom_id res chain seq x y z
N MET A 1 39.58 0.31 -34.34
CA MET A 1 38.21 0.64 -34.82
C MET A 1 37.22 0.02 -33.84
N ALA A 2 36.26 0.77 -33.32
CA ALA A 2 35.21 0.19 -32.47
C ALA A 2 34.24 -0.61 -33.36
N SER A 3 34.02 -1.89 -33.02
CA SER A 3 33.05 -2.75 -33.72
C SER A 3 31.65 -2.49 -33.18
N PHE A 4 30.68 -2.23 -34.07
CA PHE A 4 29.28 -2.05 -33.72
C PHE A 4 28.48 -3.32 -34.05
N THR A 5 27.73 -3.81 -33.07
CA THR A 5 26.81 -4.95 -33.24
C THR A 5 25.40 -4.48 -32.89
N LYS A 6 24.47 -4.64 -33.84
CA LYS A 6 23.06 -4.26 -33.63
C LYS A 6 22.39 -5.25 -32.66
N PRO A 7 21.73 -4.78 -31.59
CA PRO A 7 20.98 -5.66 -30.69
C PRO A 7 19.72 -6.19 -31.36
N LYS A 8 19.42 -7.48 -31.15
CA LYS A 8 18.17 -8.12 -31.57
C LYS A 8 17.33 -8.46 -30.35
N ARG A 9 16.13 -7.90 -30.24
CA ARG A 9 15.19 -8.28 -29.17
C ARG A 9 14.79 -9.74 -29.32
N ILE A 10 14.81 -10.48 -28.22
CA ILE A 10 14.35 -11.87 -28.13
C ILE A 10 13.26 -11.96 -27.05
N SER A 11 12.34 -12.91 -27.22
CA SER A 11 11.38 -13.27 -26.16
C SER A 11 11.92 -14.47 -25.41
N LEU A 12 12.00 -14.36 -24.10
CA LEU A 12 12.46 -15.41 -23.20
C LEU A 12 11.36 -16.47 -22.97
N ARG A 13 10.08 -16.08 -22.94
CA ARG A 13 8.95 -17.02 -22.77
C ARG A 13 9.00 -18.21 -23.72
N ASN A 14 9.40 -17.96 -24.97
CA ASN A 14 9.46 -18.97 -26.03
C ASN A 14 10.90 -19.44 -26.31
N HIS A 15 11.87 -19.06 -25.48
CA HIS A 15 13.26 -19.39 -25.72
C HIS A 15 13.57 -20.81 -25.23
N PRO A 16 14.25 -21.66 -26.03
CA PRO A 16 14.52 -23.04 -25.64
C PRO A 16 15.54 -23.18 -24.49
N VAL A 17 16.32 -22.13 -24.22
CA VAL A 17 17.42 -22.16 -23.24
C VAL A 17 17.12 -21.35 -21.98
N TYR A 18 16.40 -20.23 -22.10
CA TYR A 18 16.24 -19.27 -20.99
C TYR A 18 14.88 -19.47 -20.36
N SER A 19 14.86 -19.66 -19.04
CA SER A 19 13.66 -19.93 -18.26
C SER A 19 13.45 -18.85 -17.19
N GLU A 20 12.30 -18.89 -16.51
CA GLU A 20 12.06 -18.07 -15.32
C GLU A 20 13.11 -18.32 -14.25
N ASN A 21 13.44 -19.59 -13.98
CA ASN A 21 14.48 -19.96 -13.02
C ASN A 21 15.85 -19.36 -13.38
N TRP A 22 16.20 -19.35 -14.67
CA TRP A 22 17.44 -18.72 -15.13
C TRP A 22 17.46 -17.21 -14.87
N MET A 23 16.34 -16.52 -15.08
CA MET A 23 16.26 -15.10 -14.74
C MET A 23 16.29 -14.86 -13.24
N GLN A 24 15.64 -15.73 -12.45
CA GLN A 24 15.73 -15.68 -11.00
C GLN A 24 17.17 -15.87 -10.50
N ASP A 25 17.95 -16.77 -11.11
CA ASP A 25 19.37 -16.97 -10.78
C ASP A 25 20.17 -15.67 -11.01
N ILE A 26 19.95 -15.00 -12.14
CA ILE A 26 20.63 -13.73 -12.46
C ILE A 26 20.29 -12.65 -11.43
N ILE A 27 19.02 -12.50 -11.06
CA ILE A 27 18.60 -11.50 -10.08
C ILE A 27 19.08 -11.88 -8.67
N ALA A 28 19.12 -13.17 -8.34
CA ALA A 28 19.62 -13.67 -7.06
C ALA A 28 21.12 -13.38 -6.89
N ASP A 29 21.90 -13.54 -7.96
CA ASP A 29 23.35 -13.32 -7.97
C ASP A 29 23.70 -11.82 -7.89
N ASP A 30 22.95 -10.95 -8.58
CA ASP A 30 23.09 -9.50 -8.50
C ASP A 30 21.72 -8.78 -8.48
N PRO A 31 21.11 -8.61 -7.29
CA PRO A 31 19.82 -7.94 -7.15
C PRO A 31 19.81 -6.50 -7.65
N LYS A 32 20.98 -5.83 -7.78
CA LYS A 32 21.04 -4.44 -8.25
C LYS A 32 20.56 -4.30 -9.69
N ILE A 33 20.62 -5.39 -10.48
CA ILE A 33 20.26 -5.40 -11.90
C ILE A 33 18.80 -4.97 -12.17
N ILE A 34 17.90 -5.15 -11.20
CA ILE A 34 16.49 -4.74 -11.34
C ILE A 34 16.27 -3.24 -11.06
N GLY A 35 17.30 -2.51 -10.63
CA GLY A 35 17.27 -1.05 -10.51
C GLY A 35 16.57 -0.52 -9.25
N LEU A 36 16.54 -1.30 -8.17
CA LEU A 36 15.93 -0.92 -6.88
C LEU A 36 16.97 -0.57 -5.79
N GLY A 37 18.24 -0.39 -6.18
CA GLY A 37 19.33 -0.09 -5.27
C GLY A 37 20.06 -1.34 -4.78
N ASP A 38 20.77 -1.19 -3.67
CA ASP A 38 21.69 -2.20 -3.13
C ASP A 38 20.94 -3.23 -2.28
N LEU A 39 20.18 -4.10 -2.95
CA LEU A 39 19.40 -5.14 -2.28
C LEU A 39 20.21 -6.42 -2.03
N VAL A 40 19.82 -7.16 -0.99
CA VAL A 40 20.35 -8.50 -0.69
C VAL A 40 19.25 -9.55 -0.83
N LEU A 41 19.60 -10.72 -1.36
CA LEU A 41 18.72 -11.88 -1.41
C LEU A 41 18.51 -12.46 -0.01
N ARG A 42 17.26 -12.59 0.43
CA ARG A 42 16.90 -13.24 1.70
C ARG A 42 16.45 -14.67 1.52
N ASP A 43 15.63 -14.92 0.51
CA ASP A 43 15.10 -16.24 0.23
C ASP A 43 14.73 -16.34 -1.24
N ARG A 44 14.78 -17.56 -1.77
CA ARG A 44 14.38 -17.86 -3.15
C ARG A 44 13.42 -19.02 -3.13
N GLU A 45 12.43 -18.98 -4.02
CA GLU A 45 11.45 -20.05 -4.13
C GLU A 45 10.80 -20.34 -2.75
N ARG A 46 10.49 -19.25 -2.04
CA ARG A 46 10.00 -19.28 -0.66
C ARG A 46 8.57 -19.80 -0.62
N ARG A 47 8.36 -20.92 0.06
CA ARG A 47 7.03 -21.54 0.19
C ARG A 47 6.10 -20.66 1.02
N GLN A 48 4.91 -20.38 0.48
CA GLN A 48 3.86 -19.64 1.16
C GLN A 48 2.78 -20.57 1.70
N THR A 49 2.33 -20.29 2.93
CA THR A 49 1.35 -21.15 3.62
C THR A 49 -0.01 -21.05 2.93
N ARG A 50 -0.49 -22.17 2.36
CA ARG A 50 -1.80 -22.29 1.66
C ARG A 50 -1.93 -21.51 0.34
N ALA A 51 -0.84 -20.95 -0.18
CA ALA A 51 -0.81 -20.32 -1.49
C ALA A 51 0.12 -21.13 -2.39
N GLY A 52 1.11 -20.49 -3.01
CA GLY A 52 2.16 -21.12 -3.79
C GLY A 52 3.55 -20.85 -3.22
N ARG A 53 4.37 -20.26 -4.06
CA ARG A 53 5.79 -20.01 -3.81
C ARG A 53 6.15 -18.65 -4.37
N LEU A 54 6.72 -17.81 -3.51
CA LEU A 54 7.27 -16.52 -3.90
C LEU A 54 8.62 -16.74 -4.61
N ASP A 55 8.82 -16.11 -5.76
CA ASP A 55 10.04 -16.30 -6.54
C ASP A 55 11.29 -15.81 -5.80
N LEU A 56 11.32 -14.53 -5.42
CA LEU A 56 12.44 -13.95 -4.66
C LEU A 56 11.93 -13.05 -3.53
N LEU A 57 12.57 -13.18 -2.38
CA LEU A 57 12.45 -12.22 -1.29
C LEU A 57 13.77 -11.46 -1.19
N LEU A 58 13.74 -10.18 -1.52
CA LEU A 58 14.89 -9.28 -1.41
C LEU A 58 14.71 -8.37 -0.18
N GLN A 59 15.81 -7.81 0.31
CA GLN A 59 15.78 -6.85 1.40
C GLN A 59 16.81 -5.75 1.19
N ASP A 60 16.43 -4.52 1.55
CA ASP A 60 17.36 -3.42 1.73
C ASP A 60 18.13 -3.61 3.06
N PRO A 61 19.47 -3.64 3.04
CA PRO A 61 20.29 -3.87 4.24
C PRO A 61 20.25 -2.70 5.24
N ASP A 62 19.94 -1.49 4.79
CA ASP A 62 19.94 -0.27 5.60
C ASP A 62 18.57 -0.02 6.23
N THR A 63 17.49 -0.14 5.44
CA THR A 63 16.11 0.12 5.90
C THR A 63 15.39 -1.12 6.39
N TYR A 64 15.93 -2.32 6.12
CA TYR A 64 15.28 -3.62 6.33
C TYR A 64 13.97 -3.81 5.56
N LYS A 65 13.61 -2.89 4.65
CA LYS A 65 12.46 -3.01 3.77
C LYS A 65 12.58 -4.25 2.89
N ARG A 66 11.50 -5.00 2.79
CA ARG A 66 11.42 -6.24 2.02
C ARG A 66 10.70 -6.01 0.70
N TYR A 67 11.22 -6.67 -0.33
CA TYR A 67 10.67 -6.65 -1.66
C TYR A 67 10.26 -8.08 -2.03
N GLU A 68 8.96 -8.31 -2.16
CA GLU A 68 8.38 -9.57 -2.58
C GLU A 68 8.27 -9.57 -4.11
N VAL A 69 9.26 -10.19 -4.78
CA VAL A 69 9.36 -10.21 -6.23
C VAL A 69 8.64 -11.43 -6.79
N GLU A 70 7.69 -11.20 -7.69
CA GLU A 70 7.02 -12.23 -8.51
C GLU A 70 7.32 -11.99 -10.00
N LEU A 71 7.84 -13.02 -10.66
CA LEU A 71 8.37 -12.93 -12.02
C LEU A 71 7.51 -13.76 -12.98
N GLN A 72 7.29 -13.23 -14.18
CA GLN A 72 6.62 -13.97 -15.26
C GLN A 72 7.29 -13.68 -16.60
N LEU A 73 7.64 -14.72 -17.36
CA LEU A 73 8.07 -14.51 -18.74
C LEU A 73 6.87 -14.27 -19.66
N GLY A 74 7.05 -13.31 -20.57
CA GLY A 74 6.04 -12.87 -21.51
C GLY A 74 5.14 -11.76 -21.00
N ALA A 75 3.94 -11.72 -21.57
CA ALA A 75 2.92 -10.75 -21.19
C ALA A 75 2.36 -11.07 -19.80
N THR A 76 2.16 -10.00 -19.05
CA THR A 76 1.52 -10.04 -17.74
C THR A 76 0.04 -10.39 -17.88
N ASP A 77 -0.48 -11.21 -16.98
CA ASP A 77 -1.90 -11.58 -16.89
C ASP A 77 -2.48 -11.31 -15.50
N GLU A 78 -3.78 -11.58 -15.32
CA GLU A 78 -4.49 -11.37 -14.06
C GLU A 78 -3.94 -12.26 -12.94
N ALA A 79 -3.53 -13.49 -13.26
CA ALA A 79 -2.98 -14.42 -12.29
C ALA A 79 -1.64 -13.93 -11.72
N HIS A 80 -0.83 -13.25 -12.53
CA HIS A 80 0.43 -12.65 -12.09
C HIS A 80 0.22 -11.55 -11.03
N ILE A 81 -0.76 -10.65 -11.21
CA ILE A 81 -1.10 -9.64 -10.19
C ILE A 81 -1.55 -10.31 -8.90
N ILE A 82 -2.46 -11.27 -9.02
CA ILE A 82 -3.06 -11.94 -7.86
C ILE A 82 -1.96 -12.60 -7.04
N ARG A 83 -1.03 -13.33 -7.67
CA ARG A 83 0.11 -13.96 -6.98
C ARG A 83 1.01 -12.92 -6.31
N CYS A 84 1.38 -11.86 -7.04
CA CYS A 84 2.24 -10.80 -6.51
C CYS A 84 1.64 -10.13 -5.25
N ILE A 85 0.36 -9.76 -5.31
CA ILE A 85 -0.35 -9.14 -4.17
C ILE A 85 -0.57 -10.14 -3.04
N GLU A 86 -0.92 -11.39 -3.34
CA GLU A 86 -1.15 -12.43 -2.33
C GLU A 86 0.12 -12.71 -1.52
N TYR A 87 1.27 -12.87 -2.19
CA TYR A 87 2.53 -13.14 -1.51
C TYR A 87 3.00 -11.96 -0.66
N TRP A 88 2.84 -10.73 -1.17
CA TRP A 88 3.08 -9.52 -0.38
C TRP A 88 2.21 -9.47 0.88
N ASP A 89 0.89 -9.72 0.77
CA ASP A 89 -0.01 -9.66 1.92
C ASP A 89 0.31 -10.75 2.96
N ILE A 90 0.72 -11.95 2.51
CA ILE A 90 1.17 -13.02 3.40
C ILE A 90 2.43 -12.62 4.15
N GLU A 91 3.46 -12.10 3.48
CA GLU A 91 4.71 -11.69 4.14
C GLU A 91 4.48 -10.52 5.09
N ARG A 92 3.70 -9.51 4.67
CA ARG A 92 3.34 -8.36 5.51
C ARG A 92 2.57 -8.77 6.77
N LYS A 93 1.64 -9.72 6.67
CA LYS A 93 0.92 -10.26 7.84
C LYS A 93 1.81 -11.11 8.74
N ARG A 94 2.76 -11.84 8.15
CA ARG A 94 3.69 -12.71 8.88
C ARG A 94 4.74 -11.90 9.64
N TYR A 95 5.21 -10.80 9.07
CA TYR A 95 6.27 -9.97 9.64
C TYR A 95 5.94 -8.47 9.60
N PRO A 96 4.88 -8.02 10.29
CA PRO A 96 4.37 -6.65 10.22
C PRO A 96 5.35 -5.56 10.72
N GLN A 97 6.46 -5.96 11.36
CA GLN A 97 7.50 -5.05 11.81
C GLN A 97 8.40 -4.52 10.69
N TYR A 98 8.40 -5.16 9.51
CA TYR A 98 9.14 -4.67 8.35
C TYR A 98 8.22 -3.89 7.42
N GLU A 99 8.80 -2.98 6.65
CA GLU A 99 8.12 -2.46 5.47
C GLU A 99 8.18 -3.50 4.35
N HIS A 100 7.10 -3.58 3.57
CA HIS A 100 6.92 -4.57 2.51
C HIS A 100 6.46 -3.90 1.23
N CYS A 101 7.07 -4.27 0.10
CA CYS A 101 6.71 -3.80 -1.22
C CYS A 101 6.59 -4.97 -2.18
N ALA A 102 5.43 -5.09 -2.82
CA ALA A 102 5.23 -6.02 -3.92
C ALA A 102 6.04 -5.55 -5.14
N VAL A 103 6.72 -6.48 -5.82
CA VAL A 103 7.47 -6.18 -7.05
C VAL A 103 7.05 -7.16 -8.13
N LEU A 104 6.50 -6.64 -9.21
CA LEU A 104 6.10 -7.42 -10.37
C LEU A 104 7.12 -7.27 -11.50
N ILE A 105 7.63 -8.38 -12.04
CA ILE A 105 8.58 -8.37 -13.16
C ILE A 105 8.05 -9.18 -14.33
N ALA A 106 7.91 -8.57 -15.52
CA ALA A 106 7.45 -9.27 -16.72
C ALA A 106 8.07 -8.74 -18.03
N GLU A 107 8.04 -9.54 -19.11
CA GLU A 107 8.59 -9.11 -20.41
C GLU A 107 7.75 -8.03 -21.11
N ASP A 108 6.44 -8.07 -20.87
CA ASP A 108 5.47 -7.13 -21.44
C ASP A 108 4.39 -6.76 -20.41
N ILE A 109 4.35 -5.48 -20.08
CA ILE A 109 3.39 -4.87 -19.15
C ILE A 109 2.55 -3.87 -19.93
N THR A 110 1.30 -4.24 -20.20
CA THR A 110 0.41 -3.42 -21.05
C THR A 110 -0.13 -2.18 -20.31
N SER A 111 -0.59 -1.18 -21.05
CA SER A 111 -1.26 -0.01 -20.44
C SER A 111 -2.56 -0.38 -19.72
N ARG A 112 -3.31 -1.35 -20.24
CA ARG A 112 -4.52 -1.89 -19.58
C ARG A 112 -4.16 -2.45 -18.20
N PHE A 113 -3.04 -3.14 -18.11
CA PHE A 113 -2.53 -3.69 -16.86
C PHE A 113 -2.19 -2.60 -15.86
N LEU A 114 -1.42 -1.59 -16.27
CA LEU A 114 -1.07 -0.45 -15.43
C LEU A 114 -2.31 0.29 -14.90
N ASN A 115 -3.37 0.39 -15.71
CA ASN A 115 -4.64 0.98 -15.28
C ASN A 115 -5.32 0.17 -14.17
N VAL A 116 -5.28 -1.17 -14.23
CA VAL A 116 -5.82 -2.03 -13.15
C VAL A 116 -4.99 -1.87 -11.89
N VAL A 117 -3.67 -1.89 -12.01
CA VAL A 117 -2.78 -1.70 -10.87
C VAL A 117 -2.99 -0.34 -10.20
N SER A 118 -3.29 0.70 -10.99
CA SER A 118 -3.55 2.04 -10.46
C SER A 118 -4.75 2.10 -9.49
N LEU A 119 -5.68 1.15 -9.56
CA LEU A 119 -6.80 1.05 -8.63
C LEU A 119 -6.36 0.71 -7.20
N PHE A 120 -5.18 0.10 -7.05
CA PHE A 120 -4.59 -0.26 -5.76
C PHE A 120 -3.68 0.84 -5.20
N ASN A 121 -3.51 1.96 -5.91
CA ASN A 121 -2.58 3.02 -5.53
C ASN A 121 -2.85 3.54 -4.11
N GLY A 122 -1.78 3.57 -3.31
CA GLY A 122 -1.81 4.01 -1.92
C GLY A 122 -2.33 2.98 -0.91
N ALA A 123 -2.94 1.87 -1.33
CA ALA A 123 -3.30 0.76 -0.43
C ALA A 123 -2.21 -0.32 -0.40
N ILE A 124 -1.54 -0.54 -1.54
CA ILE A 124 -0.50 -1.56 -1.70
C ILE A 124 0.75 -0.86 -2.27
N PRO A 125 1.89 -0.87 -1.55
CA PRO A 125 3.18 -0.50 -2.13
C PRO A 125 3.54 -1.54 -3.20
N LEU A 126 3.50 -1.12 -4.47
CA LEU A 126 3.69 -1.99 -5.62
C LEU A 126 4.56 -1.29 -6.65
N ILE A 127 5.62 -1.98 -7.06
CA ILE A 127 6.52 -1.58 -8.13
C ILE A 127 6.34 -2.56 -9.29
N ALA A 128 6.33 -2.06 -10.53
CA ALA A 128 6.32 -2.92 -11.72
C ALA A 128 7.53 -2.63 -12.59
N ILE A 129 8.23 -3.68 -13.00
CA ILE A 129 9.47 -3.64 -13.76
C ILE A 129 9.28 -4.46 -15.03
N GLN A 130 9.45 -3.82 -16.18
CA GLN A 130 9.47 -4.51 -17.46
C GLN A 130 10.90 -4.97 -17.78
N VAL A 131 11.07 -6.25 -18.11
CA VAL A 131 12.35 -6.81 -18.56
C VAL A 131 12.37 -6.99 -20.07
N GLN A 132 13.46 -6.61 -20.71
CA GLN A 132 13.67 -6.82 -22.14
C GLN A 132 14.98 -7.58 -22.36
N ALA A 133 14.92 -8.65 -23.14
CA ALA A 133 16.10 -9.42 -23.52
C ALA A 133 16.57 -9.05 -24.93
N TYR A 134 17.87 -8.85 -25.08
CA TYR A 134 18.53 -8.57 -26.35
C TYR A 134 19.69 -9.54 -26.58
N GLN A 135 19.76 -10.11 -27.78
CA GLN A 135 20.95 -10.82 -28.26
C GLN A 135 21.91 -9.80 -28.90
N VAL A 136 23.17 -9.80 -28.43
CA VAL A 136 24.26 -8.99 -28.98
C VAL A 136 25.48 -9.89 -29.20
N GLY A 137 25.75 -10.25 -30.47
CA GLY A 137 26.74 -11.27 -30.78
C GLY A 137 26.36 -12.61 -30.13
N ASP A 138 27.27 -13.17 -29.33
CA ASP A 138 27.06 -14.43 -28.60
C ASP A 138 26.47 -14.25 -27.19
N HIS A 139 26.21 -13.00 -26.77
CA HIS A 139 25.72 -12.68 -25.44
C HIS A 139 24.24 -12.30 -25.45
N VAL A 140 23.57 -12.61 -24.33
CA VAL A 140 22.24 -12.07 -24.02
C VAL A 140 22.36 -11.02 -22.94
N THR A 141 21.69 -9.90 -23.16
CA THR A 141 21.61 -8.77 -22.24
C THR A 141 20.17 -8.58 -21.80
N LEU A 142 19.98 -8.41 -20.49
CA LEU A 142 18.69 -8.06 -19.90
C LEU A 142 18.69 -6.56 -19.57
N VAL A 143 17.59 -5.89 -19.92
CA VAL A 143 17.35 -4.49 -19.58
C VAL A 143 16.09 -4.45 -18.74
N PHE A 144 16.24 -4.08 -17.47
CA PHE A 144 15.12 -3.87 -16.56
C PHE A 144 14.73 -2.40 -16.56
N THR A 145 13.43 -2.12 -16.65
CA THR A 145 12.89 -0.76 -16.67
C THR A 145 11.72 -0.68 -15.71
N LYS A 146 11.85 0.15 -14.68
CA LYS A 146 10.74 0.44 -13.78
C LYS A 146 9.67 1.23 -14.53
N VAL A 147 8.48 0.64 -14.69
CA VAL A 147 7.33 1.24 -15.41
C VAL A 147 6.25 1.73 -14.46
N LEU A 148 6.27 1.27 -13.21
CA LEU A 148 5.46 1.78 -12.10
C LEU A 148 6.34 1.83 -10.85
N ASP A 149 6.25 2.94 -10.11
CA ASP A 149 6.92 3.11 -8.83
C ASP A 149 5.92 3.06 -7.68
N GLU A 150 6.43 2.84 -6.47
CA GLU A 150 5.58 2.89 -5.28
C GLU A 150 5.07 4.32 -5.05
N MET A 151 3.76 4.45 -4.86
CA MET A 151 3.17 5.71 -4.41
C MET A 151 3.38 5.83 -2.91
N GLN A 152 4.39 6.58 -2.49
CA GLN A 152 4.43 7.08 -1.11
C GLN A 152 3.23 8.01 -0.93
N ARG A 153 2.31 7.65 -0.05
CA ARG A 153 1.41 8.66 0.51
C ARG A 153 2.32 9.63 1.24
N GLY A 154 2.43 10.85 0.73
CA GLY A 154 3.05 11.92 1.49
C GLY A 154 2.41 11.96 2.88
N LEU A 155 3.19 12.39 3.88
CA LEU A 155 2.55 13.09 4.99
C LEU A 155 1.68 14.15 4.30
N VAL A 156 0.40 14.17 4.65
CA VAL A 156 -0.51 15.22 4.23
C VAL A 156 0.27 16.52 4.27
N ASP A 157 0.38 17.24 3.15
CA ASP A 157 1.12 18.51 3.12
C ASP A 157 0.69 19.32 4.35
N GLU A 158 1.63 19.98 5.04
CA GLU A 158 1.33 20.81 6.23
C GLU A 158 0.25 21.88 5.93
N ASP A 159 -0.14 22.07 4.66
CA ASP A 159 -1.28 22.86 4.21
C ASP A 159 -2.67 22.23 4.51
N GLU A 160 -2.79 20.95 4.86
CA GLU A 160 -4.03 20.41 5.47
C GLU A 160 -4.07 20.62 7.00
N ASP A 161 -2.94 20.94 7.66
CA ASP A 161 -2.98 21.39 9.07
C ASP A 161 -3.61 22.78 9.20
N ALA A 162 -3.78 23.53 8.11
CA ALA A 162 -4.61 24.73 8.07
C ALA A 162 -6.11 24.45 8.33
N ILE A 163 -6.55 23.18 8.23
CA ILE A 163 -7.92 22.74 8.57
C ILE A 163 -8.04 22.45 10.09
N SER A 164 -6.92 22.34 10.80
CA SER A 164 -6.85 22.06 12.24
C SER A 164 -6.69 23.31 13.13
N ALA A 165 -6.96 24.51 12.59
CA ALA A 165 -7.15 25.68 13.45
C ALA A 165 -8.35 25.39 14.39
N PRO A 166 -8.23 25.64 15.72
CA PRO A 166 -9.36 25.46 16.62
C PRO A 166 -10.53 26.35 16.15
N THR A 167 -11.52 25.73 15.54
CA THR A 167 -12.69 26.44 15.02
C THR A 167 -13.62 26.74 16.18
N ASP A 168 -13.64 28.01 16.59
CA ASP A 168 -14.54 28.47 17.63
C ASP A 168 -15.98 28.60 17.12
N ARG A 169 -16.92 28.90 18.02
CA ARG A 169 -18.34 29.10 17.68
C ARG A 169 -18.52 30.21 16.63
N ALA A 170 -17.69 31.24 16.68
CA ALA A 170 -17.74 32.37 15.77
C ALA A 170 -17.42 31.96 14.32
N TYR A 171 -16.48 31.04 14.13
CA TYR A 171 -16.19 30.42 12.83
C TYR A 171 -17.41 29.70 12.24
N TRP A 172 -18.12 28.90 13.05
CA TRP A 172 -19.31 28.17 12.59
C TRP A 172 -20.51 29.08 12.30
N GLU A 173 -20.69 30.15 13.06
CA GLU A 173 -21.78 31.11 12.83
C GLU A 173 -21.56 31.99 11.60
N LYS A 174 -20.30 32.25 11.22
CA LYS A 174 -19.96 33.18 10.12
C LYS A 174 -19.59 32.50 8.81
N GLU A 175 -18.80 31.43 8.85
CA GLU A 175 -18.09 30.94 7.66
C GLU A 175 -18.59 29.59 7.12
N LYS A 176 -19.20 28.73 7.96
CA LYS A 176 -19.52 27.33 7.57
C LYS A 176 -20.92 26.83 7.93
N GLY A 177 -21.52 27.27 9.02
CA GLY A 177 -22.81 26.79 9.51
C GLY A 177 -23.98 27.69 9.13
N THR A 178 -25.18 27.13 9.06
CA THR A 178 -26.41 27.96 9.06
C THR A 178 -26.84 28.22 10.51
N PRO A 179 -27.53 29.34 10.81
CA PRO A 179 -28.01 29.63 12.17
C PRO A 179 -28.86 28.50 12.77
N LYS A 180 -29.61 27.78 11.92
CA LYS A 180 -30.43 26.62 12.32
C LYS A 180 -29.58 25.42 12.74
N THR A 181 -28.46 25.19 12.07
CA THR A 181 -27.55 24.08 12.37
C THR A 181 -26.79 24.33 13.67
N VAL A 182 -26.33 25.57 13.91
CA VAL A 182 -25.66 25.95 15.17
C VAL A 182 -26.64 25.84 16.34
N ALA A 183 -27.88 26.32 16.18
CA ALA A 183 -28.92 26.19 17.20
C ALA A 183 -29.33 24.73 17.49
N LEU A 184 -29.23 23.84 16.51
CA LEU A 184 -29.46 22.40 16.73
C LEU A 184 -28.35 21.78 17.59
N MET A 185 -27.10 22.20 17.40
CA MET A 185 -25.97 21.75 18.22
C MET A 185 -26.07 22.27 19.65
N ASP A 186 -26.55 23.50 19.86
CA ASP A 186 -26.80 24.04 21.20
C ASP A 186 -27.80 23.15 21.97
N ARG A 187 -28.89 22.71 21.32
CA ARG A 187 -29.86 21.77 21.91
C ARG A 187 -29.27 20.40 22.19
N LEU A 188 -28.42 19.89 21.29
CA LEU A 188 -27.73 18.61 21.50
C LEU A 188 -26.80 18.70 22.72
N PHE A 189 -26.14 19.83 22.92
CA PHE A 189 -25.25 20.06 24.05
C PHE A 189 -25.99 20.14 25.39
N GLU A 190 -27.16 20.77 25.42
CA GLU A 190 -28.05 20.77 26.59
C GLU A 190 -28.44 19.35 27.00
N LEU A 191 -28.86 18.51 26.04
CA LEU A 191 -29.21 17.11 26.30
C LEU A 191 -28.03 16.28 26.84
N VAL A 192 -26.82 16.56 26.35
CA VAL A 192 -25.61 15.88 26.86
C VAL A 192 -25.30 16.31 28.29
N LYS A 193 -25.42 17.60 28.62
CA LYS A 193 -25.23 18.11 29.99
C LYS A 193 -26.24 17.61 30.99
N GLU A 194 -27.48 17.36 30.56
CA GLU A 194 -28.51 16.74 31.40
C GLU A 194 -28.12 15.30 31.80
N SER A 195 -27.41 14.59 30.91
CA SER A 195 -26.99 13.19 31.14
C SER A 195 -25.60 13.09 31.79
N ASP A 196 -24.73 14.07 31.56
CA ASP A 196 -23.36 14.13 32.08
C ASP A 196 -22.93 15.60 32.33
N PRO A 197 -23.02 16.09 33.60
CA PRO A 197 -22.71 17.48 33.93
C PRO A 197 -21.25 17.88 33.69
N GLU A 198 -20.32 16.93 33.69
CA GLU A 198 -18.89 17.17 33.48
C GLU A 198 -18.45 16.94 32.01
N GLY A 199 -19.37 16.48 31.17
CA GLY A 199 -19.15 16.20 29.76
C GLY A 199 -18.74 17.46 28.98
N ARG A 200 -17.63 17.36 28.24
CA ARG A 200 -17.18 18.39 27.29
C ARG A 200 -17.47 17.93 25.87
N VAL A 201 -18.05 18.82 25.07
CA VAL A 201 -18.31 18.59 23.64
C VAL A 201 -17.44 19.53 22.85
N GLU A 202 -16.59 18.95 22.01
CA GLU A 202 -15.74 19.70 21.09
C GLU A 202 -16.19 19.41 19.66
N ILE A 203 -16.42 20.47 18.89
CA ILE A 203 -16.84 20.40 17.49
C ILE A 203 -15.62 20.71 16.63
N GLN A 204 -15.11 19.70 15.93
CA GLN A 204 -14.11 19.89 14.89
C GLN A 204 -14.77 19.73 13.52
N GLN A 205 -14.17 20.33 12.48
CA GLN A 205 -14.73 20.44 11.12
C GLN A 205 -15.24 19.12 10.50
N VAL A 206 -14.84 17.97 11.04
CA VAL A 206 -15.17 16.64 10.49
C VAL A 206 -15.88 15.72 11.52
N LEU A 207 -15.99 16.09 12.80
CA LEU A 207 -16.57 15.18 13.82
C LEU A 207 -17.07 15.92 15.08
N CYS A 208 -18.23 15.52 15.60
CA CYS A 208 -18.69 15.85 16.96
C CYS A 208 -18.23 14.74 17.92
N ARG A 209 -17.49 15.08 18.99
CA ARG A 209 -17.00 14.12 19.99
C ARG A 209 -17.52 14.47 21.38
N VAL A 210 -17.90 13.46 22.14
CA VAL A 210 -18.29 13.57 23.56
C VAL A 210 -17.35 12.67 24.36
N GLY A 211 -16.72 13.19 25.43
CA GLY A 211 -15.88 12.37 26.30
C GLY A 211 -15.43 13.09 27.57
N GLN A 212 -14.98 12.31 28.55
CA GLN A 212 -14.38 12.79 29.79
C GLN A 212 -12.86 12.52 29.80
N GLY A 213 -12.04 13.58 29.74
CA GLY A 213 -10.63 13.57 30.15
C GLY A 213 -9.66 12.55 29.51
N TRP A 214 -9.42 12.58 28.19
CA TRP A 214 -8.46 11.67 27.53
C TRP A 214 -7.18 12.37 27.02
N THR A 215 -6.01 11.77 27.27
CA THR A 215 -4.71 12.12 26.65
C THR A 215 -4.48 11.38 25.33
N ARG A 216 -3.82 12.05 24.36
CA ARG A 216 -3.60 11.68 22.93
C ARG A 216 -3.15 10.25 22.56
N ARG A 217 -2.78 9.36 23.50
CA ARG A 217 -2.16 8.05 23.21
C ARG A 217 -3.10 6.84 23.15
N GLN A 218 -4.41 7.01 23.34
CA GLN A 218 -5.39 5.92 23.21
C GLN A 218 -6.31 6.18 22.02
N LEU A 219 -5.74 6.11 20.81
CA LEU A 219 -6.47 6.24 19.56
C LEU A 219 -6.48 4.89 18.85
N ARG A 220 -7.66 4.26 18.74
CA ARG A 220 -7.92 3.27 17.68
C ARG A 220 -8.82 3.92 16.63
N PRO A 221 -8.61 3.67 15.32
CA PRO A 221 -9.54 4.12 14.29
C PRO A 221 -10.90 3.45 14.49
N VAL A 222 -11.97 4.23 14.42
CA VAL A 222 -13.34 3.71 14.28
C VAL A 222 -13.53 3.34 12.80
N PRO A 223 -13.91 2.09 12.46
CA PRO A 223 -14.20 1.73 11.07
C PRO A 223 -15.43 2.46 10.54
N PRO A 224 -15.57 2.63 9.22
CA PRO A 224 -16.77 3.20 8.62
C PRO A 224 -17.99 2.32 8.94
N ALA A 225 -19.12 2.96 9.20
CA ALA A 225 -20.30 2.38 9.80
C ALA A 225 -20.85 1.11 9.08
N GLU A 226 -20.88 -0.02 9.78
CA GLU A 226 -21.84 -1.09 9.52
C GLU A 226 -22.84 -1.19 10.69
N ASN A 227 -24.11 -0.97 10.34
CA ASN A 227 -25.33 -1.37 11.06
C ASN A 227 -25.53 -0.88 12.50
N ILE A 228 -26.24 0.25 12.59
CA ILE A 228 -27.13 0.57 13.70
C ILE A 228 -28.19 -0.54 13.82
N GLY A 229 -28.19 -1.31 14.91
CA GLY A 229 -29.33 -2.19 15.19
C GLY A 229 -29.12 -3.32 16.18
N ARG A 230 -28.98 -3.03 17.47
CA ARG A 230 -29.69 -3.72 18.59
C ARG A 230 -29.23 -3.17 19.94
N VAL A 231 -30.07 -2.34 20.55
CA VAL A 231 -30.04 -2.10 21.99
C VAL A 231 -30.57 -3.36 22.68
N ARG A 232 -29.69 -4.12 23.35
CA ARG A 232 -30.15 -5.05 24.39
C ARG A 232 -30.30 -4.25 25.68
N ARG A 233 -31.55 -4.06 26.13
CA ARG A 233 -31.85 -3.58 27.48
C ARG A 233 -31.44 -4.68 28.46
N GLY A 234 -30.43 -4.42 29.29
CA GLY A 234 -30.23 -5.16 30.54
C GLY A 234 -31.06 -4.49 31.62
N CYS A 235 -32.07 -5.19 32.12
CA CYS A 235 -32.72 -4.88 33.39
C CYS A 235 -31.73 -5.21 34.53
N PRO A 236 -31.69 -4.45 35.63
CA PRO A 236 -30.81 -4.73 36.75
C PRO A 236 -31.46 -5.76 37.67
N ASP A 237 -30.69 -6.70 38.20
CA ASP A 237 -31.07 -7.45 39.39
C ASP A 237 -29.92 -7.40 40.40
N GLU A 238 -30.19 -6.71 41.50
CA GLU A 238 -29.57 -6.90 42.80
C GLU A 238 -30.06 -8.23 43.42
N CYS A 239 -29.20 -8.83 44.27
CA CYS A 239 -29.36 -10.06 45.08
C CYS A 239 -29.01 -11.40 44.40
#